data_AF-A0A3T0N9H9-F1
#
_entry.id   AF-A0A3T0N9H9-F1
#
_cell.length_a   1.000
_cell.length_b   1.000
_cell.length_c   1.000
_cell.angle_alpha   90.00
_cell.angle_beta   90.00
_cell.angle_gamma   90.00
#
_symmetry.space_group_name_H-M   'P 1'
#
loop_
_entity.id
_entity.type
_entity.pdbx_description
1 polymer ?
#
loop_
_entity_poly.entity_id
_entity_poly.type
_entity_poly.pdbx_seq_one_letter_code
_entity_poly.pdbx_strand_id
1 'polypeptide(L)'
;MLHVFQRSLISGIGALGFIAGAAQADQVILDDLIVDGSICAGFDCVNGESFGFDTLRLKENNLRIHAVDTSNSASFPSNDWQITFNDSSNGGANKFSIDDIDGGRTPFTIEAGAPSHSLYVDNAGRLGIGTNNPVVEIHVPDGDTPTLRLEQNGSSGFTPQTWDVAGNETNFFVRDATNGSKLPFKIRPSAPTNSIYVDTDGDLGLGTASPRAALDVANGSIIASASGAVGLTLDDTSGSDPDFKLQYESGSARMSFAGTGQPELELKQNGNIVVAGTCVEFARGGSSFACTFAAGGSASCAAAPSSCP
;
A
#
# COMPACT_ATOMS: atom_id res chain seq x y z
N MET A 1 -108.40 18.19 52.82
CA MET A 1 -108.06 19.03 53.97
C MET A 1 -106.58 19.40 53.83
N LEU A 2 -106.28 20.70 53.72
CA LEU A 2 -104.94 21.29 53.67
C LEU A 2 -104.01 20.70 54.74
N HIS A 3 -102.72 20.48 54.42
CA HIS A 3 -101.62 21.35 54.88
C HIS A 3 -100.28 20.97 54.19
N VAL A 4 -99.61 22.02 53.69
CA VAL A 4 -98.25 22.09 53.16
C VAL A 4 -97.29 22.40 54.31
N PHE A 5 -96.04 21.91 54.30
CA PHE A 5 -94.83 22.75 54.49
C PHE A 5 -93.51 22.05 54.09
N GLN A 6 -92.63 22.89 53.55
CA GLN A 6 -91.37 22.67 52.81
C GLN A 6 -90.22 22.02 53.61
N ARG A 7 -89.24 21.42 52.90
CA ARG A 7 -87.82 21.89 52.88
C ARG A 7 -86.90 21.13 51.89
N SER A 8 -86.34 21.94 50.98
CA SER A 8 -85.06 21.93 50.27
C SER A 8 -84.36 20.63 49.83
N LEU A 9 -84.31 20.47 48.50
CA LEU A 9 -83.28 19.74 47.75
C LEU A 9 -81.90 20.39 47.97
N ILE A 10 -80.88 19.59 48.29
CA ILE A 10 -79.48 19.91 47.98
C ILE A 10 -78.92 18.73 47.21
N SER A 11 -78.76 18.92 45.89
CA SER A 11 -77.96 18.07 45.01
C SER A 11 -76.48 18.33 45.30
N GLY A 12 -75.75 17.31 45.72
CA GLY A 12 -74.30 17.25 45.68
C GLY A 12 -73.87 16.13 44.75
N ILE A 13 -73.69 16.43 43.46
CA ILE A 13 -73.07 15.52 42.50
C ILE A 13 -71.57 15.52 42.79
N GLY A 14 -71.05 14.41 43.33
CA GLY A 14 -69.62 14.18 43.44
C GLY A 14 -69.04 14.01 42.04
N ALA A 15 -68.24 14.99 41.59
CA ALA A 15 -67.44 14.86 40.38
C ALA A 15 -66.29 13.88 40.64
N LEU A 16 -66.51 12.60 40.34
CA LEU A 16 -65.42 11.65 40.12
C LEU A 16 -64.79 11.99 38.76
N GLY A 17 -63.76 12.82 38.78
CA GLY A 17 -62.90 13.02 37.62
C GLY A 17 -62.15 11.72 37.33
N PHE A 18 -62.61 10.95 36.35
CA PHE A 18 -61.83 9.88 35.76
C PHE A 18 -60.62 10.50 35.08
N ILE A 19 -59.47 10.50 35.78
CA ILE A 19 -58.18 10.62 35.14
C ILE A 19 -57.99 9.30 34.40
N ALA A 20 -58.41 9.24 33.14
CA ALA A 20 -58.01 8.17 32.24
C ALA A 20 -56.50 8.32 32.05
N GLY A 21 -55.72 7.62 32.88
CA GLY A 21 -54.29 7.44 32.60
C GLY A 21 -54.18 6.75 31.25
N ALA A 22 -53.36 7.30 30.35
CA ALA A 22 -53.01 6.60 29.13
C ALA A 22 -52.39 5.27 29.52
N ALA A 23 -53.08 4.16 29.25
CA ALA A 23 -52.49 2.84 29.39
C ALA A 23 -51.38 2.75 28.33
N GLN A 24 -50.12 2.77 28.77
CA GLN A 24 -48.98 2.44 27.92
C GLN A 24 -48.92 0.91 27.82
N ALA A 25 -49.72 0.36 26.91
CA ALA A 25 -49.61 -1.03 26.51
C ALA A 25 -48.88 -1.06 25.18
N ASP A 26 -47.81 -1.86 25.11
CA ASP A 26 -47.12 -2.10 23.84
C ASP A 26 -48.04 -2.85 22.89
N GLN A 27 -47.98 -2.49 21.60
CA GLN A 27 -48.62 -3.28 20.57
C GLN A 27 -47.72 -4.46 20.23
N VAL A 28 -48.13 -5.66 20.67
CA VAL A 28 -47.49 -6.91 20.28
C VAL A 28 -48.33 -7.55 19.19
N ILE A 29 -47.78 -7.62 17.97
CA ILE A 29 -48.39 -8.34 16.86
C ILE A 29 -47.78 -9.75 16.88
N LEU A 30 -48.58 -10.75 17.24
CA LEU A 30 -48.13 -12.14 17.40
C LEU A 30 -47.98 -12.90 16.07
N ASP A 31 -48.21 -12.21 14.95
CA ASP A 31 -48.14 -12.73 13.59
C ASP A 31 -47.43 -11.70 12.69
N ASP A 32 -47.29 -12.00 11.40
CA ASP A 32 -46.65 -11.12 10.43
C ASP A 32 -47.36 -9.75 10.33
N LEU A 33 -46.59 -8.66 10.48
CA LEU A 33 -47.07 -7.31 10.20
C LEU A 33 -46.81 -6.97 8.72
N ILE A 34 -47.86 -6.99 7.91
CA ILE A 34 -47.83 -6.45 6.55
C ILE A 34 -48.40 -5.03 6.59
N VAL A 35 -47.56 -4.05 6.25
CA VAL A 35 -47.99 -2.67 6.02
C VAL A 35 -48.12 -2.47 4.52
N ASP A 36 -49.36 -2.35 4.02
CA ASP A 36 -49.61 -1.94 2.64
C ASP A 36 -49.45 -0.42 2.52
N GLY A 37 -48.49 0.04 1.72
CA GLY A 37 -48.08 1.44 1.64
C GLY A 37 -46.78 1.71 2.41
N SER A 38 -46.83 2.57 3.43
CA SER A 38 -45.65 3.06 4.14
C SER A 38 -45.83 3.08 5.66
N ILE A 39 -44.73 2.87 6.40
CA ILE A 39 -44.66 3.03 7.86
C ILE A 39 -43.69 4.14 8.24
N CYS A 40 -44.09 4.97 9.21
CA CYS A 40 -43.19 5.88 9.91
C CYS A 40 -42.91 5.33 11.31
N ALA A 41 -41.64 5.13 11.66
CA ALA A 41 -41.23 4.73 13.00
C ALA A 41 -40.27 5.77 13.62
N GLY A 42 -40.47 6.06 14.91
CA GLY A 42 -39.68 7.05 15.65
C GLY A 42 -40.54 8.16 16.26
N PHE A 43 -39.94 8.86 17.24
CA PHE A 43 -40.63 9.86 18.06
C PHE A 43 -41.15 11.06 17.25
N ASP A 44 -40.51 11.38 16.12
CA ASP A 44 -40.82 12.56 15.31
C ASP A 44 -41.79 12.27 14.16
N CYS A 45 -42.40 11.08 14.13
CA CYS A 45 -43.48 10.76 13.20
C CYS A 45 -44.77 11.52 13.53
N VAL A 46 -45.50 12.00 12.52
CA VAL A 46 -46.75 12.76 12.71
C VAL A 46 -47.95 12.10 12.05
N ASN A 47 -49.15 12.41 12.55
CA ASN A 47 -50.39 11.99 11.91
C ASN A 47 -50.57 12.73 10.57
N GLY A 48 -50.89 11.99 9.51
CA GLY A 48 -50.97 12.54 8.15
C GLY A 48 -49.61 12.74 7.48
N GLU A 49 -48.59 11.97 7.86
CA GLU A 49 -47.24 11.99 7.24
C GLU A 49 -47.32 11.81 5.71
N SER A 50 -46.53 12.62 4.99
CA SER A 50 -46.37 12.48 3.54
C SER A 50 -45.11 11.66 3.23
N PHE A 51 -45.30 10.47 2.65
CA PHE A 51 -44.21 9.51 2.45
C PHE A 51 -43.48 9.65 1.12
N GLY A 52 -44.08 10.26 0.10
CA GLY A 52 -43.48 10.28 -1.23
C GLY A 52 -43.25 8.87 -1.75
N PHE A 53 -41.98 8.50 -1.98
CA PHE A 53 -41.58 7.16 -2.40
C PHE A 53 -41.01 6.29 -1.25
N ASP A 54 -40.98 6.80 -0.01
CA ASP A 54 -40.45 6.05 1.13
C ASP A 54 -41.44 4.95 1.55
N THR A 55 -41.01 3.70 1.55
CA THR A 55 -41.77 2.59 2.15
C THR A 55 -41.57 2.53 3.67
N LEU A 56 -40.36 2.81 4.16
CA LEU A 56 -40.02 2.92 5.56
C LEU A 56 -39.39 4.29 5.80
N ARG A 57 -39.98 5.09 6.68
CA ARG A 57 -39.42 6.35 7.13
C ARG A 57 -39.09 6.27 8.61
N LEU A 58 -37.85 6.60 8.96
CA LEU A 58 -37.40 6.63 10.35
C LEU A 58 -37.15 8.07 10.77
N LYS A 59 -37.79 8.54 11.85
CA LYS A 59 -37.72 9.95 12.28
C LYS A 59 -37.43 10.06 13.77
N GLU A 60 -36.20 10.43 14.08
CA GLU A 60 -35.74 10.79 15.42
C GLU A 60 -34.40 11.53 15.34
N ASN A 61 -33.97 12.15 16.45
CA ASN A 61 -32.68 12.83 16.52
C ASN A 61 -31.47 11.87 16.63
N ASN A 62 -31.66 10.64 17.10
CA ASN A 62 -30.59 9.69 17.38
C ASN A 62 -30.87 8.33 16.71
N LEU A 63 -31.06 8.34 15.39
CA LEU A 63 -31.57 7.18 14.67
C LEU A 63 -30.61 6.00 14.68
N ARG A 64 -31.07 4.85 15.19
CA ARG A 64 -30.33 3.58 15.24
C ARG A 64 -31.22 2.42 14.77
N ILE A 65 -30.64 1.51 14.00
CA ILE A 65 -31.24 0.18 13.76
C ILE A 65 -30.31 -0.83 14.41
N HIS A 66 -30.76 -1.40 15.52
CA HIS A 66 -29.95 -2.28 16.36
C HIS A 66 -30.38 -3.74 16.19
N ALA A 67 -29.43 -4.59 15.77
CA ALA A 67 -29.56 -6.04 15.80
C ALA A 67 -28.94 -6.56 17.09
N VAL A 68 -29.82 -6.90 18.05
CA VAL A 68 -29.45 -7.52 19.33
C VAL A 68 -29.54 -9.03 19.18
N ASP A 69 -28.40 -9.71 19.18
CA ASP A 69 -28.35 -11.15 19.18
C ASP A 69 -28.62 -11.67 20.61
N THR A 70 -29.51 -12.67 20.71
CA THR A 70 -29.94 -13.24 22.01
C THR A 70 -29.41 -14.66 22.21
N SER A 71 -28.55 -15.13 21.31
CA SER A 71 -27.94 -16.45 21.39
C SER A 71 -27.06 -16.53 22.63
N ASN A 72 -27.30 -17.54 23.45
CA ASN A 72 -26.60 -17.77 24.72
C ASN A 72 -25.69 -19.01 24.70
N SER A 73 -25.60 -19.69 23.56
CA SER A 73 -24.72 -20.82 23.35
C SER A 73 -23.45 -20.37 22.62
N ALA A 74 -22.30 -20.81 23.12
CA ALA A 74 -21.00 -20.57 22.49
C ALA A 74 -20.87 -21.22 21.09
N SER A 75 -21.85 -22.02 20.65
CA SER A 75 -21.88 -22.62 19.31
C SER A 75 -22.44 -21.68 18.24
N PHE A 76 -23.00 -20.52 18.60
CA PHE A 76 -23.54 -19.55 17.66
C PHE A 76 -22.80 -18.21 17.76
N PRO A 77 -22.68 -17.44 16.66
CA PRO A 77 -22.31 -16.03 16.74
C PRO A 77 -23.26 -15.28 17.66
N SER A 78 -22.75 -14.30 18.40
CA SER A 78 -23.52 -13.55 19.41
C SER A 78 -23.18 -12.06 19.42
N ASN A 79 -22.66 -11.53 18.30
CA ASN A 79 -22.18 -10.14 18.25
C ASN A 79 -23.31 -9.21 17.87
N ASP A 80 -23.52 -8.16 18.65
CA ASP A 80 -24.50 -7.12 18.39
C ASP A 80 -23.99 -6.11 17.36
N TRP A 81 -24.83 -5.77 16.39
CA TRP A 81 -24.51 -4.84 15.30
C TRP A 81 -25.54 -3.73 15.19
N GLN A 82 -25.08 -2.53 14.85
CA GLN A 82 -25.97 -1.38 14.68
C GLN A 82 -25.69 -0.63 13.38
N ILE A 83 -26.76 -0.21 12.72
CA ILE A 83 -26.69 0.83 11.69
C ILE A 83 -26.93 2.17 12.37
N THR A 84 -25.97 3.07 12.23
CA THR A 84 -25.99 4.40 12.85
C THR A 84 -26.11 5.49 11.80
N PHE A 85 -27.09 6.37 12.02
CA PHE A 85 -27.26 7.59 11.25
C PHE A 85 -26.92 8.78 12.15
N ASN A 86 -25.84 9.48 11.80
CA ASN A 86 -25.25 10.61 12.53
C ASN A 86 -24.84 10.30 13.99
N ASP A 87 -23.88 11.08 14.49
CA ASP A 87 -23.56 11.08 15.91
C ASP A 87 -24.66 11.77 16.74
N SER A 88 -24.80 11.35 17.99
CA SER A 88 -25.77 11.90 18.96
C SER A 88 -25.22 13.08 19.78
N SER A 89 -23.91 13.32 19.71
CA SER A 89 -23.24 14.40 20.42
C SER A 89 -23.42 15.73 19.71
N ASN A 90 -23.52 16.82 20.48
CA ASN A 90 -23.54 18.16 19.91
C ASN A 90 -22.23 18.45 19.16
N GLY A 91 -22.32 18.77 17.86
CA GLY A 91 -21.16 18.92 16.99
C GLY A 91 -20.54 17.61 16.50
N GLY A 92 -21.21 16.48 16.70
CA GLY A 92 -20.79 15.18 16.18
C GLY A 92 -20.85 15.08 14.65
N ALA A 93 -20.32 13.97 14.11
CA ALA A 93 -20.23 13.77 12.67
C ALA A 93 -21.60 13.47 12.03
N ASN A 94 -21.83 14.05 10.84
CA ASN A 94 -22.91 13.64 9.95
C ASN A 94 -22.44 12.44 9.13
N LYS A 95 -23.05 11.27 9.29
CA LYS A 95 -22.52 10.02 8.75
C LYS A 95 -23.54 8.90 8.65
N PHE A 96 -23.18 7.88 7.88
CA PHE A 96 -23.77 6.55 7.88
C PHE A 96 -22.69 5.53 8.30
N SER A 97 -22.96 4.74 9.33
CA SER A 97 -21.97 3.81 9.90
C SER A 97 -22.56 2.43 10.19
N ILE A 98 -21.69 1.41 10.13
CA ILE A 98 -21.94 0.06 10.68
C ILE A 98 -21.06 -0.10 11.91
N ASP A 99 -21.69 -0.32 13.06
CA ASP A 99 -21.02 -0.41 14.36
C ASP A 99 -21.10 -1.83 14.93
N ASP A 100 -19.96 -2.30 15.42
CA ASP A 100 -19.80 -3.47 16.28
C ASP A 100 -20.00 -3.01 17.73
N ILE A 101 -21.16 -3.31 18.31
CA ILE A 101 -21.60 -2.77 19.59
C ILE A 101 -20.86 -3.43 20.75
N ASP A 102 -20.72 -4.76 20.72
CA ASP A 102 -20.00 -5.51 21.75
C ASP A 102 -18.50 -5.19 21.74
N GLY A 103 -17.92 -5.09 20.54
CA GLY A 103 -16.52 -4.74 20.37
C GLY A 103 -16.22 -3.25 20.56
N GLY A 104 -17.23 -2.39 20.60
CA GLY A 104 -17.09 -0.94 20.69
C GLY A 104 -16.33 -0.33 19.51
N ARG A 105 -16.59 -0.82 18.29
CA ARG A 105 -15.85 -0.43 17.08
C ARG A 105 -16.81 0.01 15.97
N THR A 106 -16.28 0.77 15.02
CA THR A 106 -17.01 1.16 13.81
C THR A 106 -16.22 0.73 12.58
N PRO A 107 -16.45 -0.48 12.05
CA PRO A 107 -15.68 -0.99 10.90
C PRO A 107 -15.93 -0.23 9.60
N PHE A 108 -17.10 0.42 9.44
CA PHE A 108 -17.45 1.13 8.20
C PHE A 108 -18.14 2.46 8.50
N THR A 109 -17.75 3.51 7.76
CA THR A 109 -18.38 4.83 7.83
C THR A 109 -18.29 5.53 6.48
N ILE A 110 -19.39 6.16 6.07
CA ILE A 110 -19.44 7.17 5.01
C ILE A 110 -19.87 8.49 5.67
N GLU A 111 -19.00 9.51 5.63
CA GLU A 111 -19.33 10.85 6.11
C GLU A 111 -20.18 11.61 5.09
N ALA A 112 -21.03 12.51 5.60
CA ALA A 112 -21.80 13.41 4.76
C ALA A 112 -20.87 14.30 3.93
N GLY A 113 -21.18 14.43 2.64
CA GLY A 113 -20.35 15.17 1.69
C GLY A 113 -19.35 14.31 0.91
N ALA A 114 -19.22 13.00 1.22
CA ALA A 114 -18.54 12.06 0.35
C ALA A 114 -19.14 12.14 -1.09
N PRO A 115 -18.33 12.39 -2.14
CA PRO A 115 -18.83 12.51 -3.50
C PRO A 115 -19.51 11.24 -4.03
N SER A 116 -20.23 11.38 -5.15
CA SER A 116 -20.74 10.22 -5.86
C SER A 116 -19.59 9.28 -6.24
N HIS A 117 -19.80 7.98 -6.02
CA HIS A 117 -18.86 6.92 -6.38
C HIS A 117 -17.54 6.94 -5.58
N SER A 118 -17.54 7.49 -4.36
CA SER A 118 -16.39 7.36 -3.43
C SER A 118 -15.97 5.90 -3.22
N LEU A 119 -16.93 4.99 -3.16
CA LEU A 119 -16.73 3.55 -3.18
C LEU A 119 -17.82 2.94 -4.08
N TYR A 120 -17.43 2.29 -5.17
CA TYR A 120 -18.36 1.71 -6.12
C TYR A 120 -17.94 0.30 -6.51
N VAL A 121 -18.85 -0.67 -6.41
CA VAL A 121 -18.64 -2.03 -6.91
C VAL A 121 -19.57 -2.24 -8.10
N ASP A 122 -19.01 -2.52 -9.27
CA ASP A 122 -19.79 -2.73 -10.47
C ASP A 122 -20.34 -4.16 -10.61
N ASN A 123 -21.11 -4.42 -11.67
CA ASN A 123 -21.72 -5.73 -11.92
C ASN A 123 -20.71 -6.84 -12.30
N ALA A 124 -19.46 -6.49 -12.58
CA ALA A 124 -18.37 -7.41 -12.82
C ALA A 124 -17.53 -7.65 -11.56
N GLY A 125 -17.89 -7.02 -10.42
CA GLY A 125 -17.17 -7.13 -9.16
C GLY A 125 -15.92 -6.25 -9.07
N ARG A 126 -15.77 -5.25 -9.94
CA ARG A 126 -14.63 -4.33 -9.94
C ARG A 126 -14.88 -3.16 -9.00
N LEU A 127 -13.82 -2.70 -8.34
CA LEU A 127 -13.85 -1.59 -7.40
C LEU A 127 -13.46 -0.28 -8.08
N GLY A 128 -14.39 0.68 -8.12
CA GLY A 128 -14.14 2.07 -8.46
C GLY A 128 -13.96 2.92 -7.20
N ILE A 129 -12.88 3.71 -7.15
CA ILE A 129 -12.66 4.73 -6.13
C ILE A 129 -12.71 6.08 -6.85
N GLY A 130 -13.82 6.81 -6.69
CA GLY A 130 -14.09 8.05 -7.43
C GLY A 130 -14.68 7.84 -8.83
N THR A 131 -15.10 6.62 -9.19
CA THR A 131 -15.68 6.32 -10.51
C THR A 131 -16.74 5.22 -10.45
N ASN A 132 -17.78 5.34 -11.28
CA ASN A 132 -18.80 4.30 -11.49
C ASN A 132 -18.55 3.42 -12.71
N ASN A 133 -17.45 3.66 -13.44
CA ASN A 133 -17.08 2.88 -14.62
C ASN A 133 -15.64 2.36 -14.45
N PRO A 134 -15.38 1.48 -13.46
CA PRO A 134 -14.09 0.81 -13.35
C PRO A 134 -13.85 -0.02 -14.62
N VAL A 135 -12.62 -0.03 -15.14
CA VAL A 135 -12.27 -0.83 -16.34
C VAL A 135 -11.36 -2.02 -16.02
N VAL A 136 -10.82 -2.04 -14.80
CA VAL A 136 -9.95 -3.08 -14.21
C VAL A 136 -10.39 -3.32 -12.77
N GLU A 137 -9.83 -4.33 -12.11
CA GLU A 137 -10.25 -4.82 -10.78
C GLU A 137 -10.30 -3.71 -9.72
N ILE A 138 -9.31 -2.80 -9.73
CA ILE A 138 -9.30 -1.58 -8.92
C ILE A 138 -8.98 -0.42 -9.84
N HIS A 139 -9.92 0.52 -9.99
CA HIS A 139 -9.76 1.72 -10.82
C HIS A 139 -9.86 2.99 -9.96
N VAL A 140 -8.76 3.73 -9.92
CA VAL A 140 -8.63 4.98 -9.15
C VAL A 140 -8.23 6.13 -10.09
N PRO A 141 -9.19 6.76 -10.78
CA PRO A 141 -8.91 7.97 -11.54
C PRO A 141 -8.74 9.16 -10.58
N ASP A 142 -7.64 9.88 -10.72
CA ASP A 142 -7.39 11.15 -10.04
C ASP A 142 -6.79 12.15 -11.03
N GLY A 143 -6.97 13.44 -10.77
CA GLY A 143 -6.47 14.51 -11.63
C GLY A 143 -4.96 14.70 -11.57
N ASP A 144 -4.31 14.26 -10.49
CA ASP A 144 -2.86 14.34 -10.34
C ASP A 144 -2.35 13.20 -9.44
N THR A 145 -1.51 12.32 -10.01
CA THR A 145 -0.74 11.33 -9.26
C THR A 145 -1.59 10.41 -8.36
N PRO A 146 -2.53 9.62 -8.92
CA PRO A 146 -3.21 8.57 -8.17
C PRO A 146 -2.19 7.65 -7.47
N THR A 147 -2.46 7.36 -6.19
CA THR A 147 -1.47 6.78 -5.28
C THR A 147 -2.10 5.72 -4.38
N LEU A 148 -1.40 4.60 -4.21
CA LEU A 148 -1.62 3.66 -3.12
C LEU A 148 -0.58 3.90 -2.03
N ARG A 149 -1.04 4.11 -0.79
CA ARG A 149 -0.18 4.26 0.39
C ARG A 149 -0.14 2.98 1.21
N LEU A 150 1.08 2.57 1.57
CA LEU A 150 1.38 1.51 2.54
C LEU A 150 2.07 2.15 3.74
N GLU A 151 1.41 2.14 4.90
CA GLU A 151 1.89 2.82 6.10
C GLU A 151 2.02 1.85 7.29
N GLN A 152 3.26 1.70 7.77
CA GLN A 152 3.54 1.18 9.10
C GLN A 152 3.54 2.36 10.07
N ASN A 153 2.48 2.47 10.88
CA ASN A 153 2.25 3.62 11.76
C ASN A 153 2.86 3.48 13.17
N GLY A 154 3.62 2.42 13.43
CA GLY A 154 4.29 2.16 14.71
C GLY A 154 3.40 1.65 15.85
N SER A 155 2.10 1.48 15.62
CA SER A 155 1.16 0.92 16.63
C SER A 155 1.55 -0.47 17.14
N SER A 156 2.34 -1.22 16.37
CA SER A 156 2.86 -2.54 16.72
C SER A 156 4.32 -2.54 17.20
N GLY A 157 4.88 -1.38 17.58
CA GLY A 157 6.22 -1.27 18.19
C GLY A 157 7.40 -1.24 17.20
N PHE A 158 7.14 -1.27 15.89
CA PHE A 158 8.16 -1.09 14.86
C PHE A 158 8.33 0.38 14.48
N THR A 159 9.52 0.79 14.02
CA THR A 159 9.76 2.17 13.57
C THR A 159 8.79 2.55 12.44
N PRO A 160 8.08 3.69 12.51
CA PRO A 160 7.16 4.09 11.47
C PRO A 160 7.82 4.20 10.09
N GLN A 161 7.11 3.76 9.06
CA GLN A 161 7.59 3.82 7.67
C GLN A 161 6.40 3.91 6.71
N THR A 162 6.50 4.81 5.73
CA THR A 162 5.45 5.05 4.73
C THR A 162 6.02 4.94 3.34
N TRP A 163 5.40 4.09 2.53
CA TRP A 163 5.69 3.91 1.11
C TRP A 163 4.48 4.25 0.27
N ASP A 164 4.71 4.95 -0.85
CA ASP A 164 3.69 5.21 -1.85
C ASP A 164 4.05 4.54 -3.17
N VAL A 165 3.07 3.90 -3.81
CA VAL A 165 3.15 3.42 -5.20
C VAL A 165 2.21 4.30 -6.02
N ALA A 166 2.76 5.00 -7.00
CA ALA A 166 2.02 6.03 -7.73
C ALA A 166 2.46 6.14 -9.19
N GLY A 167 1.63 6.80 -9.99
CA GLY A 167 1.92 7.07 -11.39
C GLY A 167 1.30 8.38 -11.87
N ASN A 168 2.02 9.11 -12.71
CA ASN A 168 1.55 10.34 -13.36
C ASN A 168 2.23 10.52 -14.74
N GLU A 169 2.04 11.67 -15.37
CA GLU A 169 2.57 12.03 -16.69
C GLU A 169 4.10 12.14 -16.73
N THR A 170 4.77 12.09 -15.58
CA THR A 170 6.23 12.17 -15.49
C THR A 170 6.90 10.84 -15.16
N ASN A 171 6.26 9.97 -14.37
CA ASN A 171 6.76 8.64 -14.00
C ASN A 171 5.72 7.76 -13.30
N PHE A 172 5.94 6.44 -13.39
CA PHE A 172 5.52 5.44 -12.41
C PHE A 172 6.65 5.27 -11.38
N PHE A 173 6.34 5.22 -10.08
CA PHE A 173 7.39 5.23 -9.06
C PHE A 173 6.99 4.58 -7.73
N VAL A 174 8.02 4.21 -6.96
CA VAL A 174 7.91 3.89 -5.53
C VAL A 174 8.57 5.03 -4.77
N ARG A 175 7.84 5.64 -3.83
CA ARG A 175 8.30 6.78 -3.02
C ARG A 175 8.44 6.39 -1.56
N ASP A 176 9.62 6.65 -1.01
CA ASP A 176 9.87 6.64 0.43
C ASP A 176 9.39 7.97 1.03
N ALA A 177 8.13 8.00 1.47
CA ALA A 177 7.50 9.21 1.99
C ALA A 177 8.11 9.64 3.33
N THR A 178 8.62 8.69 4.11
CA THR A 178 9.26 8.94 5.42
C THR A 178 10.61 9.62 5.26
N ASN A 179 11.46 9.13 4.36
CA ASN A 179 12.86 9.58 4.26
C ASN A 179 13.08 10.67 3.21
N GLY A 180 12.20 11.67 3.19
CA GLY A 180 12.32 12.86 2.34
C GLY A 180 11.75 12.70 0.93
N SER A 181 10.71 11.87 0.75
CA SER A 181 10.06 11.63 -0.55
C SER A 181 11.03 11.13 -1.63
N LYS A 182 12.03 10.33 -1.25
CA LYS A 182 12.98 9.77 -2.21
C LYS A 182 12.25 8.81 -3.15
N LEU A 183 12.69 8.77 -4.41
CA LEU A 183 12.15 7.88 -5.44
C LEU A 183 13.18 6.81 -5.80
N PRO A 184 13.40 5.79 -4.95
CA PRO A 184 14.39 4.75 -5.22
C PRO A 184 14.09 3.93 -6.48
N PHE A 185 12.83 3.87 -6.92
CA PHE A 185 12.43 3.26 -8.16
C PHE A 185 11.54 4.20 -8.96
N LYS A 186 11.85 4.37 -10.24
CA LYS A 186 11.03 5.17 -11.19
C LYS A 186 11.17 4.64 -12.61
N ILE A 187 10.05 4.61 -13.33
CA ILE A 187 9.98 4.36 -14.77
C ILE A 187 9.31 5.59 -15.39
N ARG A 188 9.97 6.23 -16.36
CA ARG A 188 9.37 7.35 -17.10
C ARG A 188 8.41 6.82 -18.17
N PRO A 189 7.38 7.60 -18.55
CA PRO A 189 6.54 7.25 -19.69
C PRO A 189 7.39 6.99 -20.94
N SER A 190 6.94 6.02 -21.75
CA SER A 190 7.61 5.59 -22.98
C SER A 190 8.96 4.88 -22.78
N ALA A 191 9.30 4.44 -21.56
CA ALA A 191 10.37 3.46 -21.38
C ALA A 191 10.08 2.21 -22.23
N PRO A 192 11.04 1.73 -23.05
CA PRO A 192 10.80 0.57 -23.91
C PRO A 192 10.41 -0.69 -23.14
N THR A 193 9.69 -1.59 -23.81
CA THR A 193 9.46 -2.96 -23.31
C THR A 193 10.80 -3.61 -22.96
N ASN A 194 10.84 -4.34 -21.84
CA ASN A 194 12.04 -5.02 -21.32
C ASN A 194 13.17 -4.08 -20.90
N SER A 195 12.87 -2.83 -20.53
CA SER A 195 13.87 -1.91 -19.95
C SER A 195 14.53 -2.51 -18.69
N ILE A 196 13.73 -3.19 -17.87
CA ILE A 196 14.14 -4.07 -16.77
C ILE A 196 13.27 -5.31 -16.92
N TYR A 197 13.87 -6.47 -17.17
CA TYR A 197 13.19 -7.74 -17.38
C TYR A 197 13.81 -8.81 -16.50
N VAL A 198 13.00 -9.52 -15.72
CA VAL A 198 13.44 -10.68 -14.94
C VAL A 198 12.80 -11.90 -15.58
N ASP A 199 13.62 -12.80 -16.12
CA ASP A 199 13.15 -14.04 -16.75
C ASP A 199 12.75 -15.08 -15.68
N THR A 200 12.09 -16.14 -16.12
CA THR A 200 11.58 -17.25 -15.32
C THR A 200 12.65 -18.06 -14.59
N ASP A 201 13.90 -18.02 -15.06
CA ASP A 201 15.07 -18.59 -14.39
C ASP A 201 15.76 -17.62 -13.42
N GLY A 202 15.28 -16.37 -13.34
CA GLY A 202 15.79 -15.33 -12.47
C GLY A 202 16.82 -14.40 -13.10
N ASP A 203 17.18 -14.61 -14.36
CA ASP A 203 18.16 -13.79 -15.06
C ASP A 203 17.61 -12.37 -15.35
N LEU A 204 18.45 -11.35 -15.17
CA LEU A 204 18.09 -9.94 -15.36
C LEU A 204 18.54 -9.44 -16.74
N GLY A 205 17.56 -9.13 -17.59
CA GLY A 205 17.75 -8.43 -18.85
C GLY A 205 17.56 -6.91 -18.71
N LEU A 206 18.55 -6.14 -19.19
CA LEU A 206 18.42 -4.70 -19.42
C LEU A 206 18.34 -4.47 -20.93
N GLY A 207 17.11 -4.25 -21.43
CA GLY A 207 16.82 -4.07 -22.86
C GLY A 207 16.63 -5.37 -23.65
N THR A 208 16.49 -6.52 -22.99
CA THR A 208 16.26 -7.83 -23.61
C THR A 208 15.29 -8.68 -22.77
N ALA A 209 14.45 -9.48 -23.43
CA ALA A 209 13.60 -10.50 -22.79
C ALA A 209 14.16 -11.92 -22.96
N SER A 210 15.42 -12.04 -23.40
CA SER A 210 16.12 -13.31 -23.51
C SER A 210 17.55 -13.10 -23.03
N PRO A 211 17.73 -12.87 -21.71
CA PRO A 211 19.06 -12.76 -21.14
C PRO A 211 19.86 -14.04 -21.40
N ARG A 212 21.16 -13.89 -21.70
CA ARG A 212 22.07 -15.02 -21.98
C ARG A 212 22.94 -15.41 -20.77
N ALA A 213 22.76 -14.71 -19.67
CA ALA A 213 23.45 -14.85 -18.40
C ALA A 213 22.65 -14.10 -17.31
N ALA A 214 22.98 -14.36 -16.05
CA ALA A 214 22.35 -13.76 -14.87
C ALA A 214 22.16 -12.23 -14.93
N LEU A 215 23.05 -11.52 -15.62
CA LEU A 215 22.86 -10.12 -15.99
C LEU A 215 23.26 -9.93 -17.47
N ASP A 216 22.30 -9.56 -18.30
CA ASP A 216 22.51 -9.26 -19.72
C ASP A 216 22.10 -7.83 -20.05
N VAL A 217 23.08 -7.01 -20.45
CA VAL A 217 22.85 -5.62 -20.89
C VAL A 217 22.89 -5.56 -22.41
N ALA A 218 21.72 -5.40 -23.03
CA ALA A 218 21.59 -5.35 -24.48
C ALA A 218 21.78 -3.92 -25.02
N ASN A 219 22.50 -3.80 -26.14
CA ASN A 219 22.63 -2.57 -26.95
C ASN A 219 23.04 -1.29 -26.19
N GLY A 220 23.79 -1.42 -25.10
CA GLY A 220 24.17 -0.29 -24.25
C GLY A 220 25.55 -0.42 -23.61
N SER A 221 26.02 0.69 -23.03
CA SER A 221 27.24 0.74 -22.22
C SER A 221 26.89 0.63 -20.74
N ILE A 222 27.76 -0.01 -19.96
CA ILE A 222 27.71 0.05 -18.49
C ILE A 222 28.60 1.20 -18.04
N ILE A 223 28.03 2.15 -17.31
CA ILE A 223 28.76 3.29 -16.72
C ILE A 223 28.70 3.13 -15.21
N ALA A 224 29.88 3.03 -14.58
CA ALA A 224 30.03 3.14 -13.14
C ALA A 224 30.74 4.47 -12.81
N SER A 225 30.21 5.23 -11.87
CA SER A 225 30.74 6.55 -11.51
C SER A 225 30.66 6.76 -10.00
N ALA A 226 31.77 7.19 -9.41
CA ALA A 226 31.87 7.57 -8.01
C ALA A 226 32.80 8.78 -7.87
N SER A 227 32.74 9.49 -6.74
CA SER A 227 33.69 10.55 -6.39
C SER A 227 35.06 10.01 -5.93
N GLY A 228 35.26 8.70 -5.97
CA GLY A 228 36.49 8.00 -5.60
C GLY A 228 36.80 6.88 -6.59
N ALA A 229 37.39 5.79 -6.11
CA ALA A 229 37.68 4.64 -6.94
C ALA A 229 36.40 4.01 -7.52
N VAL A 230 36.42 3.70 -8.80
CA VAL A 230 35.37 2.96 -9.50
C VAL A 230 35.95 1.61 -9.91
N GLY A 231 35.22 0.51 -9.70
CA GLY A 231 35.71 -0.79 -10.13
C GLY A 231 34.64 -1.81 -10.43
N LEU A 232 35.08 -2.84 -11.15
CA LEU A 232 34.38 -4.10 -11.34
C LEU A 232 35.14 -5.17 -10.55
N THR A 233 34.43 -5.92 -9.73
CA THR A 233 34.99 -7.03 -8.95
C THR A 233 34.34 -8.33 -9.43
N LEU A 234 35.16 -9.33 -9.75
CA LEU A 234 34.75 -10.70 -9.98
C LEU A 234 35.20 -11.51 -8.77
N ASP A 235 34.25 -11.98 -7.96
CA ASP A 235 34.51 -12.69 -6.71
C ASP A 235 34.30 -14.20 -6.90
N ASP A 236 35.36 -14.99 -6.70
CA ASP A 236 35.26 -16.44 -6.60
C ASP A 236 35.16 -16.87 -5.14
N THR A 237 33.91 -17.06 -4.69
CA THR A 237 33.57 -17.45 -3.32
C THR A 237 33.99 -18.88 -2.93
N SER A 238 34.60 -19.66 -3.83
CA SER A 238 35.02 -21.04 -3.58
C SER A 238 36.38 -21.18 -2.86
N GLY A 239 37.16 -20.10 -2.73
CA GLY A 239 38.49 -20.06 -2.10
C GLY A 239 38.64 -19.03 -0.98
N SER A 240 39.83 -18.95 -0.35
CA SER A 240 40.17 -17.92 0.65
C SER A 240 40.73 -16.61 0.05
N ASP A 241 41.01 -16.59 -1.26
CA ASP A 241 41.25 -15.47 -2.20
C ASP A 241 41.30 -16.12 -3.62
N PRO A 242 40.68 -15.60 -4.71
CA PRO A 242 40.78 -14.21 -5.19
C PRO A 242 39.47 -13.53 -5.66
N ASP A 243 39.37 -12.22 -5.37
CA ASP A 243 38.69 -11.28 -6.26
C ASP A 243 39.63 -10.92 -7.42
N PHE A 244 39.16 -10.91 -8.67
CA PHE A 244 39.77 -10.12 -9.73
C PHE A 244 39.10 -8.74 -9.77
N LYS A 245 39.90 -7.68 -9.64
CA LYS A 245 39.42 -6.29 -9.64
C LYS A 245 40.00 -5.54 -10.83
N LEU A 246 39.12 -4.90 -11.59
CA LEU A 246 39.48 -3.79 -12.48
C LEU A 246 39.05 -2.50 -11.80
N GLN A 247 39.98 -1.60 -11.54
CA GLN A 247 39.72 -0.35 -10.83
C GLN A 247 40.28 0.84 -11.59
N TYR A 248 39.54 1.95 -11.62
CA TYR A 248 40.05 3.25 -12.00
C TYR A 248 40.11 4.13 -10.75
N GLU A 249 41.30 4.60 -10.42
CA GLU A 249 41.53 5.49 -9.29
C GLU A 249 42.69 6.44 -9.59
N SER A 250 42.53 7.72 -9.25
CA SER A 250 43.60 8.73 -9.34
C SER A 250 44.32 8.78 -10.71
N GLY A 251 43.56 8.65 -11.81
CA GLY A 251 44.11 8.68 -13.16
C GLY A 251 44.78 7.38 -13.61
N SER A 252 44.67 6.30 -12.86
CA SER A 252 45.28 5.01 -13.21
C SER A 252 44.24 3.90 -13.29
N ALA A 253 44.31 3.11 -14.37
CA ALA A 253 43.55 1.87 -14.50
C ALA A 253 44.40 0.72 -13.97
N ARG A 254 43.89 0.02 -12.96
CA ARG A 254 44.57 -1.03 -12.22
C ARG A 254 43.83 -2.34 -12.38
N MET A 255 44.58 -3.41 -12.60
CA MET A 255 44.09 -4.78 -12.45
C MET A 255 44.79 -5.37 -11.25
N SER A 256 44.02 -5.96 -10.33
CA SER A 256 44.58 -6.59 -9.15
C SER A 256 43.86 -7.87 -8.74
N PHE A 257 44.57 -8.79 -8.10
CA PHE A 257 43.99 -9.91 -7.35
C PHE A 257 43.86 -9.57 -5.86
N ALA A 258 42.87 -10.17 -5.18
CA ALA A 258 42.80 -10.05 -3.72
C ALA A 258 44.05 -10.63 -3.05
N GLY A 259 44.43 -10.06 -1.90
CA GLY A 259 45.54 -10.54 -1.07
C GLY A 259 46.95 -10.09 -1.50
N THR A 260 47.14 -9.50 -2.68
CA THR A 260 48.49 -9.16 -3.18
C THR A 260 48.99 -7.79 -2.69
N GLY A 261 48.09 -6.92 -2.23
CA GLY A 261 48.41 -5.63 -1.61
C GLY A 261 48.97 -4.57 -2.55
N GLN A 262 49.13 -4.86 -3.85
CA GLN A 262 49.56 -3.94 -4.92
C GLN A 262 48.89 -4.33 -6.24
N PRO A 263 48.70 -3.41 -7.20
CA PRO A 263 48.18 -3.77 -8.52
C PRO A 263 49.19 -4.61 -9.31
N GLU A 264 48.76 -5.75 -9.87
CA GLU A 264 49.57 -6.55 -10.80
C GLU A 264 49.83 -5.83 -12.13
N LEU A 265 48.88 -4.99 -12.56
CA LEU A 265 49.03 -4.15 -13.74
C LEU A 265 48.43 -2.76 -13.46
N GLU A 266 49.15 -1.70 -13.80
CA GLU A 266 48.68 -0.32 -13.71
C GLU A 266 49.01 0.44 -14.99
N LEU A 267 47.99 0.92 -15.71
CA LEU A 267 48.11 1.91 -16.77
C LEU A 267 47.86 3.30 -16.19
N LYS A 268 48.90 4.14 -16.21
CA LYS A 268 48.83 5.52 -15.71
C LYS A 268 48.37 6.47 -16.80
N GLN A 269 47.77 7.60 -16.40
CA GLN A 269 47.29 8.63 -17.33
C GLN A 269 48.37 9.19 -18.26
N ASN A 270 49.65 9.14 -17.86
CA ASN A 270 50.78 9.57 -18.68
C ASN A 270 51.20 8.52 -19.73
N GLY A 271 50.48 7.40 -19.85
CA GLY A 271 50.74 6.32 -20.81
C GLY A 271 51.70 5.25 -20.31
N ASN A 272 52.27 5.41 -19.11
CA ASN A 272 53.16 4.40 -18.54
C ASN A 272 52.38 3.17 -18.09
N ILE A 273 52.93 1.99 -18.37
CA ILE A 273 52.43 0.72 -17.85
C ILE A 273 53.40 0.23 -16.78
N VAL A 274 52.87 -0.11 -15.60
CA VAL A 274 53.59 -0.81 -14.54
C VAL A 274 53.05 -2.22 -14.48
N VAL A 275 53.93 -3.20 -14.65
CA VAL A 275 53.61 -4.63 -14.43
C VAL A 275 54.33 -5.04 -13.16
N ALA A 276 53.60 -5.53 -12.17
CA ALA A 276 54.20 -6.13 -10.99
C ALA A 276 54.58 -7.58 -11.33
N GLY A 277 55.81 -7.97 -10.97
CA GLY A 277 56.37 -9.28 -11.30
C GLY A 277 57.76 -9.18 -11.92
N THR A 278 58.41 -10.32 -12.10
CA THR A 278 59.78 -10.41 -12.62
C THR A 278 59.84 -10.84 -14.08
N CYS A 279 58.70 -11.08 -14.72
CA CYS A 279 58.66 -11.63 -16.07
C CYS A 279 57.39 -11.19 -16.82
N VAL A 280 57.55 -10.87 -18.10
CA VAL A 280 56.46 -10.69 -19.06
C VAL A 280 56.73 -11.62 -20.24
N GLU A 281 55.84 -12.57 -20.48
CA GLU A 281 55.91 -13.50 -21.61
C GLU A 281 54.93 -13.11 -22.71
N PHE A 282 55.40 -13.24 -23.95
CA PHE A 282 54.64 -12.99 -25.16
C PHE A 282 54.65 -14.27 -25.99
N ALA A 283 53.48 -14.88 -26.17
CA ALA A 283 53.32 -16.11 -26.94
C ALA A 283 52.39 -15.91 -28.13
N ARG A 284 52.76 -16.46 -29.30
CA ARG A 284 51.90 -16.49 -30.50
C ARG A 284 52.20 -17.72 -31.34
N GLY A 285 51.17 -18.52 -31.60
CA GLY A 285 51.26 -19.66 -32.54
C GLY A 285 52.27 -20.74 -32.14
N GLY A 286 52.44 -21.01 -30.84
CA GLY A 286 53.34 -22.04 -30.32
C GLY A 286 54.79 -21.60 -30.06
N SER A 287 55.15 -20.37 -30.46
CA SER A 287 56.42 -19.74 -30.09
C SER A 287 56.20 -18.73 -28.96
N SER A 288 57.13 -18.66 -28.01
CA SER A 288 57.14 -17.59 -27.00
C SER A 288 58.49 -16.90 -26.88
N PHE A 289 58.45 -15.63 -26.50
CA PHE A 289 59.59 -14.88 -26.02
C PHE A 289 59.21 -14.26 -24.68
N ALA A 290 60.14 -14.25 -23.73
CA ALA A 290 59.92 -13.65 -22.42
C ALA A 290 60.97 -12.59 -22.15
N CYS A 291 60.54 -11.51 -21.50
CA CYS A 291 61.40 -10.51 -20.93
C CYS A 291 61.41 -10.68 -19.41
N THR A 292 62.58 -10.96 -18.85
CA THR A 292 62.77 -11.02 -17.39
C THR A 292 63.36 -9.72 -16.89
N PHE A 293 62.86 -9.25 -15.75
CA PHE A 293 63.24 -8.01 -15.11
C PHE A 293 63.82 -8.34 -13.74
N ALA A 294 65.15 -8.25 -13.62
CA ALA A 294 65.81 -8.31 -12.31
C ALA A 294 65.64 -6.97 -11.59
N ALA A 295 65.40 -6.99 -10.28
CA ALA A 295 65.30 -5.77 -9.48
C ALA A 295 66.59 -4.92 -9.65
N GLY A 296 66.45 -3.73 -10.26
CA GLY A 296 67.57 -2.83 -10.54
C GLY A 296 68.46 -3.20 -11.73
N GLY A 297 68.13 -4.25 -12.51
CA GLY A 297 68.87 -4.68 -13.70
C GLY A 297 68.23 -4.22 -15.02
N SER A 298 68.97 -4.34 -16.12
CA SER A 298 68.43 -4.18 -17.47
C SER A 298 67.53 -5.36 -17.84
N ALA A 299 66.45 -5.11 -18.56
CA ALA A 299 65.59 -6.17 -19.08
C ALA A 299 66.38 -7.13 -20.00
N SER A 300 66.19 -8.43 -19.82
CA SER A 300 66.73 -9.47 -20.72
C SER A 300 65.56 -10.14 -21.42
N CYS A 301 65.53 -10.06 -22.75
CA CYS A 301 64.50 -10.71 -23.57
C CYS A 301 65.14 -11.78 -24.44
N ALA A 302 64.62 -13.01 -24.38
CA ALA A 302 65.13 -14.14 -25.16
C ALA A 302 63.98 -15.02 -25.68
N ALA A 303 64.24 -15.72 -26.79
CA ALA A 303 63.39 -16.84 -27.22
C ALA A 303 63.44 -17.91 -26.12
N ALA A 304 62.29 -18.24 -25.55
CA ALA A 304 62.24 -19.03 -24.32
C ALA A 304 62.12 -20.54 -24.65
N PRO A 305 63.00 -21.41 -24.12
CA PRO A 305 62.73 -22.84 -24.02
C PRO A 305 61.85 -23.20 -22.79
N SER A 306 61.62 -22.25 -21.88
CA SER A 306 60.78 -22.40 -20.68
C SER A 306 60.08 -21.07 -20.36
N SER A 307 58.78 -21.13 -20.11
CA SER A 307 57.88 -20.02 -19.75
C SER A 307 58.39 -19.16 -18.59
N CYS A 308 57.76 -18.00 -18.35
CA CYS A 308 57.93 -17.27 -17.08
C CYS A 308 57.86 -18.26 -15.89
N PRO A 309 58.73 -18.10 -14.86
CA PRO A 309 58.78 -19.00 -13.71
C PRO A 309 57.46 -19.06 -12.93
#